data_AF-A0A2K1Y2U9-F1
#
_entry.id   AF-A0A2K1Y2U9-F1
#
_cell.length_a   1.000
_cell.length_b   1.000
_cell.length_c   1.000
_cell.angle_alpha   90.00
_cell.angle_beta   90.00
_cell.angle_gamma   90.00
#
_symmetry.space_group_name_H-M   'P 1'
#
loop_
_entity.id
_entity.type
_entity.pdbx_description
1 polymer ?
#
loop_
_entity_poly.entity_id
_entity_poly.type
_entity_poly.pdbx_seq_one_letter_code
_entity_poly.pdbx_strand_id
1 'polypeptide(L)'
;MITPYKIIHENIISKINGSKLIFPFLKKPKTRNLNLIKACFIYTHYINALIHGKQSHLMHLKKDRKQHVVDFSYDDSFNEKQIHTKVRPIQINAILEQHCRLEIKDFESKGLIQKSRSPWSCAAFYANKNFEIERENSSETSPDAFEIQIQRQRQRLINKV
;
A
#
# COMPACT_ATOMS: atom_id res chain seq x y z
N MET A 1 -0.24 -5.92 74.71
CA MET A 1 -1.73 -5.88 74.66
C MET A 1 -2.15 -4.68 73.84
N ILE A 2 -2.74 -4.88 72.66
CA ILE A 2 -3.36 -3.79 71.89
C ILE A 2 -4.70 -3.49 72.57
N THR A 3 -4.89 -2.29 73.10
CA THR A 3 -6.18 -1.89 73.70
C THR A 3 -7.20 -1.66 72.59
N PRO A 4 -8.43 -2.20 72.71
CA PRO A 4 -9.45 -2.02 71.69
C PRO A 4 -9.87 -0.55 71.60
N TYR A 5 -9.80 0.02 70.41
CA TYR A 5 -10.25 1.38 70.11
C TYR A 5 -11.43 1.35 69.14
N LYS A 6 -12.29 2.36 69.21
CA LYS A 6 -13.42 2.55 68.29
C LYS A 6 -13.14 3.79 67.45
N ILE A 7 -13.29 3.64 66.14
CA ILE A 7 -13.15 4.73 65.17
C ILE A 7 -14.55 5.27 64.87
N ILE A 8 -14.77 6.55 65.16
CA ILE A 8 -15.93 7.32 64.70
C ILE A 8 -15.43 8.29 63.63
N HIS A 9 -16.31 8.72 62.72
CA HIS A 9 -15.96 9.56 61.57
C HIS A 9 -15.19 10.85 61.91
N GLU A 10 -15.22 11.28 63.17
CA GLU A 10 -14.63 12.53 63.65
C GLU A 10 -13.54 12.32 64.71
N ASN A 11 -13.54 11.18 65.42
CA ASN A 11 -12.69 10.96 66.60
C ASN A 11 -12.29 9.48 66.72
N ILE A 12 -11.07 9.22 67.21
CA ILE A 12 -10.66 7.90 67.71
C ILE A 12 -10.88 7.90 69.23
N ILE A 13 -11.58 6.89 69.73
CA ILE A 13 -11.85 6.74 71.15
C ILE A 13 -11.21 5.44 71.65
N SER A 14 -10.39 5.56 72.70
CA SER A 14 -9.81 4.43 73.43
C SER A 14 -10.16 4.54 74.92
N LYS A 15 -10.40 3.40 75.58
CA LYS A 15 -10.65 3.33 77.03
C LYS A 15 -9.50 2.58 77.68
N ILE A 16 -8.76 3.26 78.56
CA ILE A 16 -7.64 2.68 79.29
C ILE A 16 -7.89 2.92 80.77
N ASN A 17 -7.95 1.84 81.56
CA ASN A 17 -8.14 1.87 83.02
C ASN A 17 -9.27 2.80 83.49
N GLY A 18 -10.42 2.78 82.79
CA GLY A 18 -11.59 3.60 83.15
C GLY A 18 -11.60 5.00 82.53
N SER A 19 -10.44 5.56 82.18
CA SER A 19 -10.29 6.87 81.54
C SER A 19 -10.55 6.80 80.03
N LYS A 20 -11.32 7.76 79.52
CA LYS A 20 -11.66 7.88 78.09
C LYS A 20 -10.68 8.82 77.41
N LEU A 21 -9.87 8.29 76.49
CA LEU A 21 -8.93 9.05 75.69
C LEU A 21 -9.55 9.32 74.30
N ILE A 22 -9.64 10.59 73.92
CA ILE A 22 -10.27 11.03 72.66
C ILE A 22 -9.23 11.75 71.81
N PHE A 23 -9.01 11.25 70.60
CA PHE A 23 -8.17 11.91 69.60
C PHE A 23 -9.05 12.43 68.45
N PRO A 24 -9.28 13.74 68.35
CA PRO A 24 -10.05 14.33 67.25
C PRO A 24 -9.23 14.38 65.96
N PHE A 25 -9.87 14.12 64.82
CA PHE A 25 -9.22 14.28 63.53
C PHE A 25 -9.21 15.74 63.09
N LEU A 26 -8.03 16.27 62.73
CA LEU A 26 -7.89 17.63 62.20
C LEU A 26 -8.58 17.81 60.83
N LYS A 27 -8.75 16.71 60.06
CA LYS A 27 -9.44 16.67 58.77
C LYS A 27 -10.20 15.35 58.64
N LYS A 28 -11.37 15.36 58.00
CA LYS A 28 -12.18 14.15 57.79
C LYS A 28 -11.38 13.08 57.04
N PRO A 29 -11.36 11.82 57.53
CA PRO A 29 -10.63 10.75 56.87
C PRO A 29 -11.29 10.41 55.53
N LYS A 30 -10.54 10.51 54.43
CA LYS A 30 -11.00 10.05 53.12
C LYS A 30 -10.95 8.52 53.10
N THR A 31 -12.11 7.87 53.08
CA THR A 31 -12.21 6.42 52.85
C THR A 31 -11.87 6.13 51.39
N ARG A 32 -10.60 5.83 51.13
CA ARG A 32 -10.14 5.42 49.81
C ARG A 32 -10.30 3.92 49.70
N ASN A 33 -11.24 3.47 48.87
CA ASN A 33 -11.32 2.08 48.43
C ASN A 33 -10.09 1.80 47.54
N LEU A 34 -8.95 1.51 48.19
CA LEU A 34 -7.61 1.43 47.60
C LEU A 34 -7.53 0.47 46.41
N ASN A 35 -8.39 -0.55 46.41
CA ASN A 35 -8.46 -1.56 45.35
C ASN A 35 -8.96 -0.97 44.03
N LEU A 36 -9.93 -0.05 44.08
CA LEU A 36 -10.42 0.65 42.89
C LEU A 36 -9.34 1.56 42.29
N ILE A 37 -8.60 2.28 43.15
CA ILE A 37 -7.52 3.18 42.70
C ILE A 37 -6.39 2.37 42.03
N LYS A 38 -6.01 1.23 42.60
CA LYS A 38 -5.01 0.33 41.99
C LYS A 38 -5.49 -0.22 40.64
N ALA A 39 -6.75 -0.63 40.53
CA ALA A 39 -7.33 -1.11 39.29
C ALA A 39 -7.37 -0.02 38.20
N CYS A 40 -7.77 1.21 38.56
CA CYS A 40 -7.76 2.35 37.64
C CYS A 40 -6.35 2.68 37.14
N PHE A 41 -5.33 2.58 38.00
CA PHE A 41 -3.94 2.82 37.60
C PHE A 41 -3.45 1.80 36.58
N ILE A 42 -3.73 0.51 36.80
CA ILE A 42 -3.38 -0.58 35.87
C ILE A 42 -4.07 -0.38 34.52
N TYR A 43 -5.35 -0.05 34.53
CA TYR A 43 -6.12 0.22 33.31
C TYR A 43 -5.58 1.42 32.53
N THR A 44 -5.23 2.49 33.24
CA THR A 44 -4.64 3.70 32.63
C THR A 44 -3.31 3.38 31.95
N HIS A 45 -2.43 2.61 32.61
CA HIS A 45 -1.16 2.19 32.05
C HIS A 45 -1.35 1.33 30.78
N TYR A 46 -2.27 0.37 30.82
CA TYR A 46 -2.58 -0.47 29.67
C TYR A 46 -3.07 0.33 28.45
N ILE A 47 -4.00 1.27 28.66
CA ILE A 47 -4.48 2.16 27.60
C ILE A 47 -3.34 2.97 27.00
N ASN A 48 -2.50 3.58 27.85
CA ASN A 48 -1.40 4.41 27.38
C ASN A 48 -0.40 3.59 26.56
N ALA A 49 -0.08 2.36 26.98
CA ALA A 49 0.77 1.46 26.21
C ALA A 49 0.17 1.11 24.83
N LEU A 50 -1.14 0.86 24.78
CA LEU A 50 -1.87 0.58 23.54
C LEU A 50 -1.83 1.80 22.58
N ILE A 51 -2.08 3.00 23.12
CA ILE A 51 -2.03 4.26 22.37
C ILE A 51 -0.63 4.47 21.79
N HIS A 52 0.42 4.30 22.60
CA HIS A 52 1.80 4.45 22.14
C HIS A 52 2.17 3.44 21.03
N GLY A 53 1.74 2.18 21.16
CA GLY A 53 1.96 1.17 20.12
C GLY A 53 1.28 1.54 18.79
N LYS A 54 0.04 2.03 18.84
CA LYS A 54 -0.68 2.49 17.65
C LYS A 54 -0.04 3.73 17.02
N GLN A 55 0.42 4.68 17.83
CA GLN A 55 1.13 5.88 17.36
C GLN A 55 2.43 5.50 16.65
N SER A 56 3.24 4.62 17.24
CA SER A 56 4.49 4.13 16.61
C SER A 56 4.21 3.46 15.28
N HIS A 57 3.24 2.53 15.22
CA HIS A 57 2.88 1.86 13.96
C HIS A 57 2.43 2.84 12.87
N LEU A 58 1.61 3.84 13.23
CA LEU A 58 1.18 4.89 12.30
C LEU A 58 2.36 5.73 11.79
N MET A 59 3.37 6.00 12.63
CA MET A 59 4.58 6.71 12.22
C MET A 59 5.38 5.91 11.20
N HIS A 60 5.55 4.59 11.41
CA HIS A 60 6.21 3.71 10.45
C HIS A 60 5.47 3.69 9.11
N LEU A 61 4.15 3.48 9.11
CA LEU A 61 3.34 3.50 7.89
C LEU A 61 3.38 4.84 7.14
N LYS A 62 3.49 5.97 7.85
CA LYS A 62 3.68 7.30 7.23
C LYS A 62 5.07 7.45 6.61
N LYS A 63 6.11 6.88 7.23
CA LYS A 63 7.48 6.90 6.71
C LYS A 63 7.60 6.12 5.41
N ASP A 64 7.02 4.93 5.36
CA ASP A 64 7.08 4.06 4.17
C ASP A 64 6.38 4.71 2.97
N ARG A 65 5.25 5.41 3.19
CA ARG A 65 4.59 6.20 2.14
C ARG A 65 5.46 7.32 1.55
N LYS A 66 6.34 7.93 2.35
CA LYS A 66 7.24 9.00 1.86
C LYS A 66 8.42 8.46 1.08
N GLN A 67 8.84 7.22 1.32
CA GLN A 67 9.96 6.60 0.60
C GLN A 67 9.64 6.31 -0.87
N HIS A 68 8.36 6.23 -1.23
CA HIS A 68 7.91 6.02 -2.61
C HIS A 68 7.66 7.32 -3.38
N VAL A 69 7.87 8.50 -2.77
CA VAL A 69 7.85 9.77 -3.49
C VAL A 69 9.27 10.00 -4.02
N VAL A 70 9.51 9.55 -5.25
CA VAL A 70 10.73 9.89 -5.99
C VAL A 70 10.58 11.34 -6.41
N ASP A 71 11.27 12.23 -5.71
CA ASP A 71 11.42 13.61 -6.15
C ASP A 71 12.46 13.60 -7.26
N PHE A 72 12.03 13.74 -8.51
CA PHE A 72 12.96 13.92 -9.62
C PHE A 72 13.58 15.30 -9.46
N SER A 73 14.87 15.35 -9.12
CA SER A 73 15.65 16.58 -9.17
C SER A 73 15.78 17.02 -10.63
N TYR A 74 14.78 17.76 -11.11
CA TYR A 74 14.88 18.49 -12.36
C TYR A 74 16.00 19.50 -12.21
N ASP A 75 16.92 19.53 -13.17
CA ASP A 75 17.92 20.59 -13.23
C ASP A 75 17.18 21.89 -13.56
N ASP A 76 17.24 22.87 -12.66
CA ASP A 76 16.58 24.17 -12.84
C ASP A 76 17.07 24.92 -14.09
N SER A 77 18.25 24.55 -14.61
CA SER A 77 18.82 25.07 -15.85
C SER A 77 18.38 24.31 -17.11
N PHE A 78 17.58 23.26 -16.97
CA PHE A 78 17.10 22.44 -18.08
C PHE A 78 16.14 23.22 -18.97
N ASN A 79 16.56 23.47 -20.21
CA ASN A 79 15.72 24.07 -21.22
C ASN A 79 15.30 23.01 -22.23
N GLU A 80 14.03 22.60 -22.21
CA GLU A 80 13.44 21.66 -23.18
C GLU A 80 13.69 22.08 -24.65
N LYS A 81 13.84 23.37 -24.92
CA LYS A 81 14.10 23.90 -26.27
C LYS A 81 15.50 23.58 -26.80
N GLN A 82 16.45 23.22 -25.93
CA GLN A 82 17.82 22.90 -26.32
C GLN A 82 17.98 21.46 -26.81
N ILE A 83 16.93 20.64 -26.71
CA ILE A 83 17.05 19.21 -27.02
C ILE A 83 16.42 18.93 -28.37
N HIS A 84 17.29 18.58 -29.31
CA HIS A 84 16.99 18.55 -30.74
C HIS A 84 16.16 17.35 -31.20
N THR A 85 15.71 16.49 -30.29
CA THR A 85 15.38 15.12 -30.69
C THR A 85 13.88 14.93 -30.93
N LYS A 86 13.43 15.39 -32.10
CA LYS A 86 12.29 14.74 -32.77
C LYS A 86 12.81 13.53 -33.53
N VAL A 87 12.69 12.35 -32.93
CA VAL A 87 13.06 11.10 -33.60
C VAL A 87 12.04 10.83 -34.71
N ARG A 88 12.53 10.49 -35.91
CA ARG A 88 11.68 10.04 -37.02
C ARG A 88 11.02 8.71 -36.67
N PRO A 89 9.72 8.51 -36.95
CA PRO A 89 9.07 7.22 -36.77
C PRO A 89 9.78 6.11 -37.55
N ILE A 90 9.85 4.92 -36.97
CA ILE A 90 10.36 3.74 -37.66
C ILE A 90 9.29 3.26 -38.64
N GLN A 91 9.70 2.91 -39.87
CA GLN A 91 8.79 2.31 -40.85
C GLN A 91 8.37 0.91 -40.39
N ILE A 92 7.08 0.62 -40.40
CA ILE A 92 6.49 -0.64 -39.95
C ILE A 92 5.60 -1.24 -41.05
N ASN A 93 5.39 -2.55 -41.01
CA ASN A 93 4.48 -3.24 -41.93
C ASN A 93 3.02 -2.76 -41.71
N ALA A 94 2.24 -2.66 -42.79
CA ALA A 94 0.86 -2.17 -42.78
C ALA A 94 -0.07 -2.97 -41.83
N ILE A 95 0.13 -4.28 -41.74
CA ILE A 95 -0.65 -5.15 -40.83
C ILE A 95 -0.38 -4.77 -39.36
N LEU A 96 0.90 -4.61 -39.01
CA LEU A 96 1.29 -4.21 -37.65
C LEU A 96 0.87 -2.77 -37.36
N GLU A 97 0.91 -1.87 -38.35
CA GLU A 97 0.42 -0.50 -38.18
C GLU A 97 -1.06 -0.48 -37.79
N GLN A 98 -1.89 -1.30 -38.45
CA GLN A 98 -3.30 -1.41 -38.13
C GLN A 98 -3.52 -1.93 -36.71
N HIS A 99 -2.76 -2.93 -36.29
CA HIS A 99 -2.80 -3.45 -34.92
C HIS A 99 -2.44 -2.37 -33.88
N CYS A 100 -1.31 -1.69 -34.08
CA CYS A 100 -0.87 -0.59 -33.22
C CYS A 100 -1.92 0.52 -33.13
N ARG A 101 -2.60 0.86 -34.23
CA ARG A 101 -3.67 1.87 -34.23
C ARG A 101 -4.88 1.47 -33.40
N LEU A 102 -5.22 0.18 -33.34
CA LEU A 102 -6.32 -0.31 -32.51
C LEU A 102 -5.95 -0.28 -31.02
N GLU A 103 -4.74 -0.74 -30.67
CA GLU A 103 -4.25 -0.68 -29.29
C GLU A 103 -4.14 0.76 -28.78
N ILE A 104 -3.64 1.69 -29.59
CA ILE A 104 -3.56 3.12 -29.22
C ILE A 104 -4.96 3.66 -28.90
N LYS A 105 -5.99 3.32 -29.69
CA LYS A 105 -7.37 3.74 -29.40
C LYS A 105 -7.91 3.12 -28.11
N ASP A 106 -7.59 1.85 -27.85
CA ASP A 106 -7.96 1.19 -26.60
C ASP A 106 -7.29 1.89 -25.39
N PHE A 107 -6.01 2.21 -25.48
CA PHE A 107 -5.29 2.95 -24.44
C PHE A 107 -5.81 4.39 -24.26
N GLU A 108 -6.19 5.08 -25.34
CA GLU A 108 -6.88 6.38 -25.26
C GLU A 108 -8.22 6.24 -24.52
N SER A 109 -9.00 5.19 -24.82
CA SER A 109 -10.31 4.97 -24.19
C SER A 109 -10.20 4.64 -22.69
N LYS A 110 -9.12 3.96 -22.30
CA LYS A 110 -8.79 3.65 -20.89
C LYS A 110 -8.19 4.83 -20.14
N GLY A 111 -7.90 5.94 -20.82
CA GLY A 111 -7.23 7.10 -20.22
C GLY A 111 -5.77 6.83 -19.84
N LEU A 112 -5.13 5.80 -20.42
CA LEU A 112 -3.72 5.48 -20.17
C LEU A 112 -2.78 6.40 -20.96
N ILE A 113 -3.23 6.91 -22.11
CA ILE A 113 -2.49 7.85 -22.95
C ILE A 113 -3.38 9.01 -23.39
N GLN A 114 -2.75 10.14 -23.70
CA GLN A 114 -3.42 11.33 -24.24
C GLN A 114 -2.56 11.98 -25.32
N LYS A 115 -3.18 12.77 -26.19
CA LYS A 115 -2.47 13.54 -27.21
C LYS A 115 -1.59 14.59 -26.54
N SER A 116 -0.31 14.59 -26.88
CA SER A 116 0.66 15.56 -26.38
C SER A 116 1.01 16.60 -27.44
N ARG A 117 1.40 17.80 -27.00
CA ARG A 117 2.04 18.84 -27.84
C ARG A 117 3.54 18.95 -27.54
N SER A 118 4.12 17.86 -27.02
CA SER A 118 5.51 17.84 -26.57
C SER A 118 6.45 18.14 -27.74
N PRO A 119 7.53 18.92 -27.52
CA PRO A 119 8.58 19.06 -28.54
C PRO A 119 9.34 17.74 -28.78
N TRP A 120 9.10 16.73 -27.95
CA TRP A 120 9.79 15.45 -27.91
C TRP A 120 9.00 14.31 -28.54
N SER A 121 9.69 13.46 -29.29
CA SER A 121 9.16 12.17 -29.76
C SER A 121 10.16 11.04 -29.52
N CYS A 122 9.68 9.89 -29.05
CA CYS A 122 10.44 8.66 -28.98
C CYS A 122 9.91 7.70 -30.04
N ALA A 123 10.80 7.02 -30.77
CA ALA A 123 10.39 5.96 -31.69
C ALA A 123 10.05 4.69 -30.89
N ALA A 124 8.85 4.17 -31.11
CA ALA A 124 8.43 2.88 -30.57
C ALA A 124 8.46 1.81 -31.67
N PHE A 125 8.70 0.56 -31.28
CA PHE A 125 8.57 -0.60 -32.15
C PHE A 125 7.66 -1.63 -31.47
N TYR A 126 6.95 -2.41 -32.28
CA TYR A 126 6.07 -3.45 -31.81
C TYR A 126 6.82 -4.77 -31.74
N ALA A 127 6.89 -5.38 -30.55
CA ALA A 127 7.49 -6.69 -30.35
C ALA A 127 6.36 -7.72 -30.18
N ASN A 128 6.12 -8.52 -31.21
CA ASN A 128 5.11 -9.57 -31.15
C ASN A 128 5.57 -10.66 -30.17
N LYS A 129 4.74 -10.99 -29.18
CA LYS A 129 4.92 -12.19 -28.37
C LYS A 129 4.34 -13.36 -29.15
N ASN A 130 5.19 -14.28 -29.60
CA ASN A 130 4.88 -15.44 -30.47
C ASN A 130 3.58 -16.23 -30.14
N PHE A 131 3.00 -16.11 -28.94
CA PHE A 131 1.72 -16.71 -28.56
C PHE A 131 0.48 -16.08 -29.25
N GLU A 132 0.54 -14.82 -29.69
CA GLU A 132 -0.60 -14.14 -30.32
C GLU A 132 -0.78 -14.53 -31.79
N ILE A 133 0.32 -14.84 -32.49
CA ILE A 133 0.34 -15.32 -33.88
C ILE A 133 -0.41 -16.66 -34.02
N GLU A 134 -0.36 -17.52 -33.00
CA GLU A 134 -1.08 -18.81 -33.02
C GLU A 134 -2.61 -18.67 -32.86
N ARG A 135 -3.09 -17.57 -32.25
CA ARG A 135 -4.54 -17.29 -32.11
C ARG A 135 -5.15 -16.69 -33.38
N GLU A 136 -4.39 -15.90 -34.14
CA GLU A 136 -4.89 -15.27 -35.36
C GLU A 136 -4.89 -16.26 -36.55
N ASN A 137 -3.85 -17.11 -36.63
CA ASN A 137 -3.77 -18.18 -37.64
C ASN A 137 -4.78 -19.32 -37.43
N SER A 138 -5.37 -19.46 -36.23
CA SER A 138 -6.41 -20.46 -35.96
C SER A 138 -7.82 -19.98 -36.34
N SER A 139 -8.05 -18.68 -36.50
CA SER A 139 -9.31 -18.13 -36.99
C SER A 139 -9.37 -17.93 -38.51
N GLU A 140 -8.23 -17.87 -39.20
CA GLU A 140 -8.15 -17.75 -40.65
C GLU A 140 -7.42 -18.94 -41.28
N THR A 141 -8.03 -20.13 -41.22
CA THR A 141 -7.60 -21.22 -42.11
C THR A 141 -8.77 -21.63 -43.01
N SER A 142 -8.76 -21.05 -44.20
CA SER A 142 -9.42 -21.64 -45.37
C SER A 142 -8.93 -23.10 -45.53
N PRO A 143 -9.82 -24.08 -45.78
CA PRO A 143 -9.48 -25.50 -45.88
C PRO A 143 -8.32 -25.81 -46.84
N ASP A 144 -8.13 -24.97 -47.87
CA ASP A 144 -7.10 -25.16 -48.89
C ASP A 144 -5.67 -24.99 -48.37
N ALA A 145 -5.46 -24.15 -47.35
CA ALA A 145 -4.13 -23.93 -46.76
C ALA A 145 -3.64 -25.15 -45.97
N PHE A 146 -4.56 -25.88 -45.34
CA PHE A 146 -4.26 -27.10 -44.60
C PHE A 146 -3.85 -28.24 -45.54
N GLU A 147 -4.54 -28.39 -46.67
CA GLU A 147 -4.18 -29.35 -47.71
C GLU A 147 -2.80 -29.04 -48.31
N ILE A 148 -2.50 -27.78 -48.60
CA ILE A 148 -1.19 -27.37 -49.12
C ILE A 148 -0.05 -27.66 -48.11
N GLN A 149 -0.32 -27.51 -46.81
CA GLN A 149 0.63 -27.83 -45.73
C GLN A 149 0.89 -29.35 -45.64
N ILE A 150 -0.15 -30.17 -45.75
CA ILE A 150 -0.04 -31.64 -45.74
C ILE A 150 0.69 -32.14 -46.99
N GLN A 151 0.43 -31.56 -48.16
CA GLN A 151 1.14 -31.91 -49.39
C GLN A 151 2.63 -31.56 -49.31
N ARG A 152 3.00 -30.42 -48.71
CA ARG A 152 4.42 -30.06 -48.47
C ARG A 152 5.11 -30.98 -47.48
N GLN A 153 4.42 -31.46 -46.44
CA GLN A 153 4.94 -32.44 -45.48
C GLN A 153 5.15 -33.81 -46.14
N ARG A 154 4.19 -34.27 -46.97
CA ARG A 154 4.31 -35.51 -47.74
C ARG A 154 5.47 -35.47 -48.74
N GLN A 155 5.65 -34.37 -49.47
CA GLN A 155 6.76 -34.22 -50.41
C GLN A 155 8.13 -34.23 -49.72
N ARG A 156 8.22 -33.72 -48.49
CA ARG A 156 9.44 -33.77 -47.67
C ARG A 156 9.77 -35.17 -47.16
N LEU A 157 8.77 -36.03 -46.93
CA LEU A 157 8.99 -37.43 -46.54
C LEU A 157 9.40 -38.30 -47.73
N ILE A 158 8.85 -38.03 -48.93
CA ILE A 158 9.21 -38.73 -50.17
C ILE A 158 10.65 -38.41 -50.60
N ASN A 159 11.10 -37.15 -50.44
CA ASN A 159 12.46 -36.75 -50.81
C ASN A 159 13.53 -37.10 -49.75
N LYS A 160 13.17 -37.89 -48.72
CA LYS A 160 14.06 -38.28 -47.62
C LYS A 160 14.38 -39.79 -47.58
N VAL A 161 14.04 -40.52 -48.65
CA VAL A 161 14.45 -41.90 -48.98
C VAL A 161 15.36 -41.82 -50.20
#